data_AF-A0A944HZ50-F1
#
_entry.id   AF-A0A944HZ50-F1
#
_cell.length_a   1.000
_cell.length_b   1.000
_cell.length_c   1.000
_cell.angle_alpha   90.00
_cell.angle_beta   90.00
_cell.angle_gamma   90.00
#
_symmetry.space_group_name_H-M   'P 1'
#
loop_
_entity.id
_entity.type
_entity.pdbx_description
1 polymer ?
#
loop_
_entity_poly.entity_id
_entity_poly.type
_entity_poly.pdbx_seq_one_letter_code
_entity_poly.pdbx_strand_id
1 'polypeptide(L)'
;MSESQSAGLVAGLEALLDAPPTRKGPPCTVGTVLASVDGETGAALRRILGTPEVSSTAIAEVLNQHGREVTSYTVARHRRRGAAHGCRCAR
;
A
#
# COMPACT_ATOMS: atom_id res chain seq x y z
N MET A 1 16.09 15.31 35.07
CA MET A 1 15.90 15.38 33.60
C MET A 1 15.95 16.85 33.24
N SER A 2 16.97 17.30 32.51
CA SER A 2 17.23 18.73 32.31
C SER A 2 16.32 19.34 31.25
N GLU A 3 15.92 20.61 31.40
CA GLU A 3 15.05 21.34 30.47
C GLU A 3 15.52 21.29 29.01
N SER A 4 16.84 21.27 28.78
CA SER A 4 17.42 21.13 27.44
C SER A 4 17.13 19.79 26.76
N GLN A 5 16.95 18.70 27.51
CA GLN A 5 16.57 17.40 26.95
C GLN A 5 15.10 17.41 26.49
N SER A 6 14.22 18.06 27.24
CA SER A 6 12.81 18.20 26.90
C SER A 6 12.61 19.11 25.67
N ALA A 7 13.32 20.24 25.60
CA ALA A 7 13.27 21.13 24.45
C ALA A 7 13.80 20.47 23.16
N GLY A 8 14.90 19.72 23.26
CA GLY A 8 15.43 18.95 22.14
C GLY A 8 14.47 17.85 21.65
N LEU A 9 13.75 17.20 22.56
CA LEU A 9 12.72 16.22 22.21
C LEU A 9 11.55 16.86 21.45
N VAL A 10 11.03 18.00 21.91
CA VAL A 10 9.92 18.70 21.26
C VAL A 10 10.31 19.12 19.84
N ALA A 11 11.47 19.75 19.66
CA ALA A 11 11.97 20.13 18.33
C ALA A 11 12.15 18.91 17.40
N GLY A 12 12.63 17.79 17.95
CA GLY A 12 12.76 16.54 17.20
C GLY A 12 11.40 15.95 16.77
N LEU A 13 10.36 16.08 17.59
CA LEU A 13 9.00 15.63 17.27
C LEU A 13 8.31 16.55 16.25
N GLU A 14 8.49 17.87 16.35
CA GLU A 14 7.95 18.83 15.38
C GLU A 14 8.55 18.63 13.99
N ALA A 15 9.85 18.36 13.90
CA ALA A 15 10.52 18.06 12.62
C ALA A 15 9.95 16.81 11.90
N LEU A 16 9.28 15.90 12.62
CA LEU A 16 8.63 14.74 12.00
C LEU A 16 7.33 15.11 11.26
N LEU A 17 6.72 16.25 11.57
CA LEU A 17 5.49 16.71 10.92
C LEU A 17 5.77 17.25 9.51
N ASP A 18 6.92 17.87 9.31
CA ASP A 18 7.34 18.45 8.02
C ASP A 18 8.14 17.46 7.15
N ALA A 19 8.48 16.29 7.69
CA ALA A 19 9.23 15.28 6.96
C ALA A 19 8.38 14.69 5.81
N PRO A 20 8.86 14.73 4.55
CA PRO A 20 8.12 14.13 3.43
C PRO A 20 7.95 12.62 3.64
N PRO A 21 6.79 12.05 3.29
CA PRO A 21 6.54 10.63 3.49
C PRO A 21 7.48 9.81 2.63
N THR A 22 8.46 9.15 3.26
CA THR A 22 9.33 8.21 2.55
C THR A 22 8.60 6.89 2.32
N ARG A 23 8.49 6.49 1.04
CA ARG A 23 7.95 5.19 0.67
C ARG A 23 8.90 4.10 1.19
N LYS A 24 8.48 3.36 2.22
CA LYS A 24 9.25 2.21 2.72
C LYS A 24 9.11 1.02 1.79
N GLY A 25 10.16 0.74 1.02
CA GLY A 25 10.34 -0.48 0.24
C GLY A 25 9.71 -0.50 -1.16
N PRO A 26 9.99 -1.56 -1.94
CA PRO A 26 9.49 -1.71 -3.31
C PRO A 26 7.96 -1.82 -3.38
N PRO A 27 7.34 -1.60 -4.56
CA PRO A 27 5.94 -1.98 -4.81
C PRO A 27 5.72 -3.46 -4.55
N CYS A 28 4.59 -3.77 -3.89
CA CYS A 28 4.11 -5.14 -3.89
C CYS A 28 3.66 -5.51 -5.30
N THR A 29 3.55 -6.80 -5.59
CA THR A 29 3.21 -7.29 -6.92
C THR A 29 1.90 -6.70 -7.47
N VAL A 30 0.88 -6.49 -6.63
CA VAL A 30 -0.37 -5.80 -7.04
C VAL A 30 -0.11 -4.35 -7.46
N GLY A 31 0.77 -3.64 -6.75
CA GLY A 31 1.18 -2.28 -7.13
C GLY A 31 1.96 -2.27 -8.44
N THR A 32 2.81 -3.27 -8.68
CA THR A 32 3.52 -3.45 -9.95
C THR A 32 2.55 -3.73 -11.10
N VAL A 33 1.54 -4.60 -10.89
CA VAL A 33 0.48 -4.86 -11.87
C VAL A 33 -0.24 -3.56 -12.23
N LEU A 34 -0.69 -2.80 -11.23
CA LEU A 34 -1.37 -1.51 -11.41
C LEU A 34 -0.54 -0.47 -12.17
N ALA A 35 0.79 -0.52 -12.07
CA ALA A 35 1.70 0.36 -12.79
C ALA A 35 1.98 -0.11 -14.23
N SER A 36 1.69 -1.37 -14.55
CA SER A 36 1.99 -2.00 -15.85
C SER A 36 0.81 -2.11 -16.80
N VAL A 37 -0.42 -1.91 -16.29
CA VAL A 37 -1.65 -1.99 -17.09
C VAL A 37 -2.04 -0.60 -17.60
N ASP A 38 -2.83 -0.56 -18.67
CA ASP A 38 -3.38 0.70 -19.18
C ASP A 38 -4.36 1.37 -18.20
N GLY A 39 -4.80 2.58 -18.54
CA GLY A 39 -5.66 3.40 -17.68
C GLY A 39 -7.01 2.74 -17.39
N GLU A 40 -7.63 2.10 -18.39
CA GLU A 40 -8.94 1.46 -18.25
C GLU A 40 -8.87 0.22 -17.37
N THR A 41 -7.93 -0.69 -17.67
CA THR A 41 -7.67 -1.90 -16.88
C THR A 41 -7.26 -1.54 -15.46
N GLY A 42 -6.42 -0.51 -15.30
CA GLY A 42 -6.01 0.00 -14.01
C GLY A 42 -7.18 0.58 -13.20
N ALA A 43 -8.13 1.27 -13.85
CA ALA A 43 -9.33 1.77 -13.20
C ALA A 43 -10.25 0.62 -12.76
N ALA A 44 -10.46 -0.38 -13.62
CA ALA A 44 -11.25 -1.56 -13.31
C ALA A 44 -10.65 -2.36 -12.14
N LEU A 45 -9.33 -2.57 -12.14
CA LEU A 45 -8.63 -3.28 -11.06
C LEU A 45 -8.71 -2.51 -9.74
N ARG A 46 -8.51 -1.18 -9.75
CA ARG A 46 -8.66 -0.34 -8.54
C ARG A 46 -10.07 -0.43 -7.95
N ARG A 47 -11.10 -0.38 -8.81
CA ARG A 47 -12.50 -0.54 -8.39
C ARG A 47 -12.73 -1.88 -7.71
N ILE A 48 -12.32 -2.98 -8.34
CA ILE A 48 -12.49 -4.34 -7.79
C ILE A 48 -11.71 -4.52 -6.46
N LEU A 49 -10.49 -4.00 -6.36
CA LEU A 49 -9.71 -4.03 -5.11
C LEU A 49 -10.42 -3.28 -3.97
N GLY A 50 -11.25 -2.29 -4.30
CA GLY A 50 -12.06 -1.53 -3.36
C GLY A 50 -13.37 -2.22 -2.95
N THR A 51 -13.88 -3.19 -3.71
CA THR A 51 -15.17 -3.85 -3.48
C THR A 51 -15.08 -4.94 -2.39
N PRO A 52 -15.69 -4.75 -1.20
CA PRO A 52 -15.65 -5.72 -0.09
C PRO A 52 -16.11 -7.12 -0.46
N GLU A 53 -17.15 -7.21 -1.30
CA GLU A 53 -17.85 -8.43 -1.67
C GLU A 53 -17.02 -9.31 -2.61
N VAL A 54 -16.06 -8.72 -3.34
CA VAL A 54 -15.14 -9.49 -4.18
C VAL A 54 -14.01 -10.04 -3.33
N SER A 55 -13.87 -11.37 -3.30
CA SER A 55 -12.87 -12.04 -2.48
C SER A 55 -11.44 -11.78 -3.01
N SER A 56 -10.47 -11.73 -2.10
CA SER A 56 -9.06 -11.57 -2.49
C SER A 56 -8.53 -12.77 -3.29
N THR A 57 -9.14 -13.95 -3.10
CA THR A 57 -8.84 -15.17 -3.87
C THR A 57 -9.31 -15.03 -5.32
N ALA A 58 -10.56 -14.62 -5.55
CA ALA A 58 -11.08 -14.43 -6.91
C ALA A 58 -10.26 -13.39 -7.70
N ILE A 59 -9.85 -12.30 -7.05
CA ILE A 59 -8.98 -11.30 -7.68
C ILE A 59 -7.62 -11.91 -8.05
N ALA A 60 -7.01 -12.67 -7.14
CA ALA A 60 -5.74 -13.33 -7.41
C ALA A 60 -5.86 -14.36 -8.55
N GLU A 61 -6.93 -15.16 -8.59
CA GLU A 61 -7.17 -16.12 -9.67
C GLU A 61 -7.24 -15.44 -11.04
N VAL A 62 -8.05 -14.39 -11.19
CA VAL A 62 -8.13 -13.63 -12.45
C VAL A 62 -6.77 -13.05 -12.84
N LEU A 63 -6.03 -12.47 -11.89
CA LEU A 63 -4.69 -11.94 -12.16
C LEU A 63 -3.73 -13.05 -12.64
N ASN A 64 -3.72 -14.22 -11.99
CA ASN A 64 -2.89 -15.35 -12.38
C ASN A 64 -3.27 -15.91 -13.76
N GLN A 65 -4.57 -15.99 -14.09
CA GLN A 65 -5.05 -16.40 -15.42
C GLN A 65 -4.50 -15.52 -16.55
N HIS A 66 -4.17 -14.26 -16.25
CA HIS A 66 -3.55 -13.32 -17.18
C HIS A 66 -2.03 -13.17 -16.96
N GLY A 67 -1.38 -14.19 -16.40
CA GLY A 67 0.08 -14.26 -16.27
C GLY A 67 0.66 -13.34 -15.18
N ARG A 68 -0.16 -12.87 -14.23
CA ARG A 68 0.31 -12.08 -13.09
C ARG A 68 0.41 -12.97 -11.86
N GLU A 69 1.62 -13.34 -11.47
CA GLU A 69 1.87 -14.17 -10.28
C GLU A 69 1.54 -13.41 -8.99
N VAL A 70 0.32 -13.58 -8.48
CA VAL A 70 -0.17 -12.86 -7.30
C VAL A 70 -0.90 -13.81 -6.37
N THR A 71 -0.55 -13.79 -5.08
CA THR A 71 -1.27 -14.57 -4.05
C THR A 71 -2.46 -13.80 -3.48
N SER A 72 -3.48 -14.53 -3.02
CA SER A 72 -4.64 -13.95 -2.31
C SER A 72 -4.23 -13.15 -1.07
N TYR A 73 -3.20 -13.62 -0.34
CA TYR A 73 -2.61 -12.89 0.78
C TYR A 73 -2.05 -11.52 0.36
N THR A 74 -1.35 -11.47 -0.78
CA THR A 74 -0.80 -10.22 -1.31
C THR A 74 -1.90 -9.23 -1.67
N VAL A 75 -3.00 -9.71 -2.26
CA VAL A 75 -4.20 -8.90 -2.53
C VAL A 75 -4.81 -8.38 -1.23
N ALA A 76 -5.07 -9.25 -0.25
CA ALA A 76 -5.65 -8.87 1.04
C ALA A 76 -4.77 -7.86 1.80
N ARG A 77 -3.45 -8.00 1.72
CA ARG A 77 -2.50 -7.04 2.29
C ARG A 77 -2.51 -5.72 1.54
N HIS A 78 -2.63 -5.73 0.21
CA HIS A 78 -2.76 -4.52 -0.61
C HIS A 78 -4.06 -3.75 -0.35
N ARG A 79 -5.18 -4.44 -0.15
CA ARG A 79 -6.46 -3.82 0.21
C ARG A 79 -6.38 -3.06 1.53
N ARG A 80 -5.63 -3.59 2.50
CA ARG A 80 -5.32 -2.95 3.78
C ARG A 80 -4.20 -1.91 3.72
N ARG A 81 -3.84 -1.38 2.53
CA ARG A 81 -2.76 -0.39 2.40
C ARG A 81 -2.99 0.83 3.30
N GLY A 82 -1.93 1.25 3.99
CA GLY A 82 -1.99 2.31 5.01
C GLY A 82 -2.40 1.86 6.42
N ALA A 83 -2.91 0.64 6.61
CA ALA A 83 -3.22 0.09 7.93
C ALA A 83 -2.01 -0.66 8.56
N ALA A 84 -2.10 -0.97 9.86
CA ALA A 84 -1.15 -1.85 10.53
C ALA A 84 -1.06 -3.21 9.79
N HIS A 85 0.17 -3.67 9.52
CA HIS A 85 0.47 -4.87 8.71
C HIS A 85 -0.04 -4.84 7.25
N GLY A 86 -0.59 -3.72 6.79
CA GLY A 86 -0.96 -3.48 5.41
C GLY A 86 0.22 -3.36 4.46
N CYS A 87 -0.07 -3.30 3.17
CA CYS A 87 0.91 -2.92 2.17
C CYS A 87 1.30 -1.44 2.32
N ARG A 88 2.53 -1.09 1.93
CA ARG A 88 3.05 0.28 1.91
C ARG A 88 2.95 0.96 0.53
N CYS A 89 2.21 0.37 -0.41
CA CYS A 89 1.87 1.05 -1.67
C CYS A 89 1.05 2.32 -1.40
N ALA A 90 1.21 3.32 -2.27
CA ALA A 90 0.43 4.54 -2.26
C ALA A 90 -1.07 4.21 -2.39
N ARG A 91 -1.91 5.04 -1.76
CA ARG A 91 -3.34 4.77 -1.69
C ARG A 91 -4.06 5.12 -2.97
#